data_AF-A0A7V9MZ17-F1
#
_entry.id   AF-A0A7V9MZ17-F1
#
_cell.length_a   1.000
_cell.length_b   1.000
_cell.length_c   1.000
_cell.angle_alpha   90.00
_cell.angle_beta   90.00
_cell.angle_gamma   90.00
#
_symmetry.space_group_name_H-M   'P 1'
#
loop_
_entity.id
_entity.type
_entity.pdbx_description
1 polymer ?
#
loop_
_entity_poly.entity_id
_entity_poly.type
_entity_poly.pdbx_seq_one_letter_code
_entity_poly.pdbx_strand_id
1 'polypeptide(L)'
;MKKPWEEFRESKGWRKVATGAWFYDGTIPKPVAIWAKPAAQSAVRYDDNDQLVESRPVPDTKDGYLYCTDTGLPEFLTMEEAKACADAQPWGPVKWN
;
A
#
# COMPACT_ATOMS: atom_id res chain seq x y z
N MET A 1 7.07 -19.72 -0.72
CA MET A 1 5.65 -19.77 -0.28
C MET A 1 5.22 -18.33 -0.04
N LYS A 2 4.13 -17.86 -0.65
CA LYS A 2 3.62 -16.50 -0.42
C LYS A 2 3.04 -16.42 0.98
N LYS A 3 3.03 -15.22 1.56
CA LYS A 3 2.42 -15.03 2.89
C LYS A 3 0.89 -14.96 2.73
N PRO A 4 0.09 -15.48 3.66
CA PRO A 4 -1.37 -15.55 3.50
C PRO A 4 -2.06 -14.22 3.19
N TRP A 5 -1.55 -13.12 3.74
CA TRP A 5 -2.09 -11.78 3.47
C TRP A 5 -1.76 -11.24 2.07
N GLU A 6 -0.69 -11.72 1.44
CA GLU A 6 -0.39 -11.38 0.05
C GLU A 6 -1.38 -12.06 -0.88
N GLU A 7 -1.66 -13.34 -0.64
CA GLU A 7 -2.65 -14.10 -1.40
C GLU A 7 -4.06 -13.49 -1.23
N PHE A 8 -4.41 -13.09 0.00
CA PHE A 8 -5.64 -12.34 0.25
C PHE A 8 -5.72 -11.06 -0.57
N ARG A 9 -4.69 -10.21 -0.54
CA ARG A 9 -4.65 -8.96 -1.34
C ARG A 9 -4.76 -9.24 -2.84
N GLU A 10 -4.01 -10.20 -3.35
CA GLU A 10 -4.07 -10.61 -4.76
C GLU A 10 -5.47 -11.10 -5.14
N SER A 11 -6.14 -11.89 -4.29
CA SER A 11 -7.53 -12.32 -4.50
C SER A 11 -8.54 -11.17 -4.54
N LYS A 12 -8.21 -10.02 -3.94
CA LYS A 12 -9.01 -8.78 -3.99
C LYS A 12 -8.64 -7.89 -5.19
N GLY A 13 -7.76 -8.37 -6.07
CA GLY A 13 -7.31 -7.64 -7.26
C GLY A 13 -6.21 -6.62 -7.00
N TRP A 14 -5.57 -6.66 -5.82
CA TRP A 14 -4.40 -5.83 -5.55
C TRP A 14 -3.17 -6.42 -6.21
N ARG A 15 -2.25 -5.55 -6.63
CA ARG A 15 -1.02 -5.94 -7.31
C ARG A 15 0.18 -5.43 -6.52
N LYS A 16 1.14 -6.29 -6.24
CA LYS A 16 2.42 -5.87 -5.66
C LYS A 16 3.25 -5.21 -6.78
N VAL A 17 3.60 -3.94 -6.61
CA VAL A 17 4.25 -3.12 -7.66
C VAL A 17 5.68 -2.70 -7.31
N ALA A 18 6.04 -2.71 -6.02
CA ALA A 18 7.42 -2.54 -5.58
C ALA A 18 7.70 -3.39 -4.34
N THR A 19 8.95 -3.80 -4.19
CA THR A 19 9.46 -4.41 -2.97
C THR A 19 10.73 -3.68 -2.54
N GLY A 20 10.97 -3.68 -1.24
CA GLY A 20 12.18 -3.13 -0.67
C GLY A 20 12.45 -3.71 0.71
N ALA A 21 13.53 -3.24 1.33
CA ALA A 21 13.85 -3.55 2.70
C ALA A 21 14.27 -2.30 3.47
N TRP A 22 13.78 -2.18 4.71
CA TRP A 22 14.23 -1.20 5.68
C TRP A 22 15.01 -1.90 6.80
N PHE A 23 15.79 -1.15 7.59
CA PHE A 23 16.70 -1.72 8.58
C PHE A 23 16.44 -1.09 9.95
N TYR A 24 15.68 -1.78 10.82
CA TYR A 24 15.24 -1.28 12.13
C TYR A 24 16.37 -0.77 13.03
N ASP A 25 17.57 -1.32 12.86
CA ASP A 25 18.79 -1.00 13.60
C ASP A 25 20.03 -0.90 12.68
N GLY A 26 19.81 -0.73 11.37
CA GLY A 26 20.88 -0.80 10.36
C GLY A 26 21.41 -2.20 10.04
N THR A 27 20.95 -3.25 10.74
CA THR A 27 21.50 -4.62 10.60
C THR A 27 20.48 -5.66 10.15
N ILE A 28 19.23 -5.62 10.64
CA ILE A 28 18.21 -6.63 10.28
C ILE A 28 17.30 -6.08 9.17
N PRO A 29 17.38 -6.62 7.94
CA PRO A 29 16.48 -6.22 6.87
C PRO A 29 15.06 -6.68 7.16
N LYS A 30 14.11 -5.76 7.06
CA LYS A 30 12.68 -6.00 7.16
C LYS A 30 12.04 -5.70 5.80
N PRO A 31 11.31 -6.67 5.21
CA PRO A 31 10.69 -6.45 3.92
C PRO A 31 9.57 -5.42 4.03
N VAL A 32 9.41 -4.64 2.97
CA VAL A 32 8.27 -3.74 2.74
C VAL A 32 7.85 -3.86 1.28
N ALA A 33 6.56 -3.70 1.00
CA ALA A 33 6.03 -3.75 -0.34
C ALA A 33 5.04 -2.61 -0.60
N ILE A 34 5.06 -2.06 -1.81
CA ILE A 34 4.00 -1.19 -2.31
C ILE A 34 3.00 -2.03 -3.08
N TRP A 35 1.73 -1.81 -2.79
CA TRP A 35 0.60 -2.43 -3.45
C TRP A 35 -0.22 -1.40 -4.21
N ALA A 36 -0.53 -1.71 -5.47
CA ALA A 36 -1.57 -1.05 -6.23
C ALA A 36 -2.92 -1.68 -5.89
N LYS A 37 -3.77 -0.91 -5.25
CA LYS A 37 -5.12 -1.23 -4.78
C LYS A 37 -6.15 -0.60 -5.73
N PRO A 38 -7.16 -1.33 -6.23
CA PRO A 38 -8.19 -0.71 -7.07
C PRO A 38 -8.81 0.50 -6.37
N ALA A 39 -8.91 1.65 -7.04
CA ALA A 39 -9.42 2.89 -6.44
C ALA A 39 -10.84 2.73 -5.88
N ALA A 40 -11.65 1.85 -6.48
CA ALA A 40 -12.97 1.48 -5.99
C ALA A 40 -12.95 0.86 -4.57
N GLN A 41 -11.80 0.42 -4.07
CA GLN A 41 -11.67 -0.10 -2.72
C GLN A 41 -11.06 0.93 -1.75
N SER A 42 -10.88 2.20 -2.14
CA SER A 42 -10.24 3.23 -1.29
C SER A 42 -10.81 3.24 0.12
N ALA A 43 -9.93 3.42 1.12
CA ALA A 43 -10.31 3.45 2.53
C ALA A 43 -11.39 4.51 2.83
N VAL A 44 -11.39 5.64 2.09
CA VAL A 44 -12.42 6.68 2.26
C VAL A 44 -13.82 6.22 1.86
N ARG A 45 -13.96 5.10 1.14
CA ARG A 45 -15.25 4.52 0.78
C ARG A 45 -15.83 3.61 1.86
N TYR A 46 -15.14 3.39 2.99
CA TYR A 46 -15.62 2.57 4.10
C TYR A 46 -16.06 3.43 5.29
N ASP A 47 -17.16 3.06 5.95
CA ASP A 47 -17.58 3.68 7.21
C ASP A 47 -16.85 3.10 8.42
N ASP A 48 -17.19 3.59 9.62
CA ASP A 48 -16.55 3.16 10.88
C ASP A 48 -16.84 1.68 11.24
N ASN A 49 -17.75 1.02 10.52
CA ASN A 49 -18.08 -0.40 10.67
C ASN A 49 -17.49 -1.27 9.54
N ASP A 50 -16.50 -0.75 8.82
CA ASP A 50 -15.86 -1.37 7.65
C ASP A 50 -16.87 -1.75 6.54
N GLN A 51 -18.00 -1.03 6.43
CA GLN A 51 -18.97 -1.24 5.36
C GLN A 51 -18.70 -0.32 4.18
N LEU A 52 -18.76 -0.88 2.97
CA LEU A 52 -18.60 -0.11 1.73
C LEU A 52 -19.80 0.82 1.53
N VAL A 53 -19.54 2.13 1.47
CA VAL A 53 -20.53 3.17 1.21
C VAL A 53 -20.47 3.53 -0.27
N GLU A 54 -21.32 2.90 -1.08
CA GLU A 54 -21.27 3.03 -2.55
C GLU A 54 -21.47 4.47 -3.06
N SER A 55 -22.16 5.32 -2.30
CA SER A 55 -22.37 6.73 -2.63
C SER A 55 -21.12 7.61 -2.47
N ARG A 56 -20.09 7.13 -1.76
CA ARG A 56 -18.82 7.87 -1.63
C ARG A 56 -18.03 7.76 -2.94
N PRO A 57 -17.48 8.89 -3.43
CA PRO A 57 -16.81 8.92 -4.72
C PRO A 57 -15.61 7.99 -4.73
N VAL A 58 -15.39 7.35 -5.88
CA VAL A 58 -14.12 6.70 -6.17
C VAL A 58 -13.09 7.79 -6.43
N PRO A 59 -11.92 7.76 -5.77
CA PRO A 59 -10.86 8.74 -6.05
C PRO A 59 -10.50 8.76 -7.54
N ASP A 60 -10.31 9.95 -8.07
CA ASP A 60 -9.87 10.14 -9.46
C ASP A 60 -8.39 9.79 -9.57
N THR A 61 -8.10 8.64 -10.17
CA THR A 61 -6.73 8.14 -10.33
C THR A 61 -6.42 7.94 -11.81
N LYS A 62 -5.16 8.14 -12.17
CA LYS A 62 -4.71 8.10 -13.57
C LYS A 62 -4.87 6.72 -14.21
N ASP A 63 -4.75 5.65 -13.42
CA ASP A 63 -4.65 4.26 -13.87
C ASP A 63 -5.68 3.32 -13.20
N GLY A 64 -6.60 3.85 -12.41
CA GLY A 64 -7.58 3.08 -11.65
C GLY A 64 -7.05 2.51 -10.33
N TYR A 65 -5.84 2.90 -9.89
CA TYR A 65 -5.22 2.39 -8.65
C TYR A 65 -4.83 3.50 -7.67
N LEU A 66 -4.82 3.11 -6.39
CA LEU A 66 -4.16 3.81 -5.31
C LEU A 66 -2.98 2.97 -4.82
N TYR A 67 -1.97 3.63 -4.29
CA TYR A 67 -0.71 3.02 -3.89
C TYR A 67 -0.56 3.10 -2.38
N CYS A 68 -0.27 1.98 -1.72
CA CYS A 68 -0.08 1.94 -0.27
C CYS A 68 0.98 0.89 0.11
N THR A 69 1.63 1.12 1.26
CA THR A 69 2.57 0.16 1.83
C THR A 69 1.85 -0.98 2.55
N ASP A 70 2.49 -2.14 2.68
CA ASP A 70 2.02 -3.21 3.55
C ASP A 70 2.13 -2.93 5.06
N THR A 71 2.76 -1.82 5.46
CA THR A 71 2.94 -1.37 6.85
C THR A 71 1.82 -0.46 7.37
N GLY A 72 0.74 -0.25 6.59
CA GLY A 72 -0.43 0.52 7.04
C GLY A 72 -0.32 2.04 6.91
N LEU A 73 0.60 2.55 6.07
CA LEU A 73 0.65 3.96 5.69
C LEU A 73 -0.56 4.37 4.80
N PRO A 74 -0.79 5.69 4.60
CA PRO A 74 -1.88 6.19 3.77
C PRO A 74 -1.92 5.66 2.33
N GLU A 75 -3.04 5.93 1.66
CA GLU A 75 -3.22 5.69 0.23
C GLU A 75 -2.73 6.91 -0.58
N PHE A 76 -1.99 6.66 -1.66
CA PHE A 76 -1.41 7.69 -2.53
C PHE A 76 -1.87 7.53 -3.97
N LEU A 77 -1.86 8.63 -4.73
CA LEU A 77 -2.24 8.62 -6.16
C LEU A 77 -1.12 8.05 -7.03
N THR A 78 0.12 8.03 -6.53
CA THR A 78 1.29 7.54 -7.27
C THR A 78 2.13 6.57 -6.43
N MET A 79 2.87 5.70 -7.11
CA MET A 79 3.83 4.81 -6.46
C MET A 79 4.98 5.60 -5.84
N GLU A 80 5.40 6.70 -6.47
CA GLU A 80 6.48 7.57 -6.05
C GLU A 80 6.18 8.23 -4.70
N GLU A 81 4.96 8.74 -4.51
CA GLU A 81 4.50 9.29 -3.22
C GLU A 81 4.49 8.21 -2.13
N ALA A 82 4.03 7.00 -2.46
CA ALA A 82 4.03 5.89 -1.50
C ALA A 82 5.46 5.48 -1.08
N LYS A 83 6.41 5.45 -2.03
CA LYS A 83 7.83 5.22 -1.74
C LYS A 83 8.42 6.35 -0.89
N ALA A 84 8.18 7.60 -1.26
CA ALA A 84 8.67 8.76 -0.52
C ALA A 84 8.13 8.79 0.92
N CYS A 85 6.85 8.44 1.13
CA CYS A 85 6.27 8.35 2.46
C CYS A 85 6.93 7.25 3.29
N ALA A 86 7.18 6.08 2.70
CA ALA A 86 7.89 4.97 3.35
C ALA A 86 9.34 5.33 3.69
N ASP A 87 10.04 6.02 2.79
CA ASP A 87 11.41 6.50 3.01
C ASP A 87 11.49 7.54 4.14
N ALA A 88 10.43 8.31 4.34
CA ALA A 88 10.33 9.33 5.39
C ALA A 88 9.91 8.79 6.77
N GLN A 89 9.59 7.49 6.89
CA GLN A 89 9.22 6.91 8.20
C GLN A 89 10.42 6.82 9.15
N PRO A 90 10.21 6.73 10.48
CA PRO A 90 11.30 6.57 11.45
C PRO A 90 12.18 5.33 11.23
N TRP A 91 11.66 4.35 10.50
CA TRP A 91 12.35 3.13 10.12
C TRP A 91 12.97 3.17 8.72
N GLY A 92 12.73 4.24 7.95
CA GLY A 92 13.36 4.48 6.66
C GLY A 92 14.84 4.89 6.80
N PRO A 93 15.57 5.04 5.69
CA PRO A 93 15.11 4.89 4.31
C PRO A 93 14.95 3.43 3.87
N VAL A 94 14.12 3.19 2.85
CA VAL A 94 13.95 1.86 2.25
C VAL A 94 14.94 1.69 1.10
N LYS A 95 15.56 0.51 1.03
CA LYS A 95 16.26 0.06 -0.19
C LYS A 95 15.25 -0.64 -1.10
N TRP A 96 14.80 0.07 -2.13
CA TRP A 96 13.89 -0.47 -3.16
C TRP A 96 14.65 -1.30 -4.20
N ASN A 97 13.98 -2.33 -4.74
CA ASN A 97 14.49 -3.19 -5.82
C ASN A 97 13.97 -2.76 -7.20
#